data_AF-A0A0G4IU08-F1
#
_entry.id   AF-A0A0G4IU08-F1
#
_cell.length_a   1.000
_cell.length_b   1.000
_cell.length_c   1.000
_cell.angle_alpha   90.00
_cell.angle_beta   90.00
_cell.angle_gamma   90.00
#
_symmetry.space_group_name_H-M   'P 1'
#
loop_
_entity.id
_entity.type
_entity.pdbx_description
1 polymer ?
#
loop_
_entity_poly.entity_id
_entity_poly.type
_entity_poly.pdbx_seq_one_letter_code
_entity_poly.pdbx_strand_id
1 'polypeptide(L)'
;MSHLHQVLMWALADCDNPQWFCLRHRPLLNGALVVVVPGLTTHSASVLSGHLQSACRLPLSLPASSFSATCVLESIITCQIATSKAQARKQRKLAAASAPLPSASSYRLTQEELIANEYPLPTCLTDDGWRRAPPVADLASARLLAVDCEMCTTANGLELTRLSVVDADLVVLYDTLVRPASPIVDYNTRYSGITAELLEPVQTTLEEARDRLLALMGAESAILCGHSLENDLRALRIVHDHCIDTSVLYPTGRPGRKHSLRYLARRYLSTTIQDGCHDSRIDAKTTMALVSLKIANGPHFALPSASTAQRPTIMEAVHRFARRSAWIDDAQTLAALSPSIVSAQTASSPGDVVRCTTSALRSQSPFDLIVCRLKTLFDSGDADLDQGLQALLGAAPPDTLVMVVSGDPQCAEVARLQQRRVECINSGRPWSDRDDADLRDAIQRSRQGVALVTIV
;
A
#
# COMPACT_ATOMS: atom_id res chain seq x y z
N MET A 1 7.91 -2.28 -7.68
CA MET A 1 7.33 -2.60 -9.00
C MET A 1 7.47 -4.09 -9.19
N SER A 2 6.43 -4.78 -9.66
CA SER A 2 6.44 -6.24 -9.80
C SER A 2 7.49 -6.69 -10.81
N HIS A 3 8.53 -7.35 -10.31
CA HIS A 3 9.64 -7.87 -11.08
C HIS A 3 9.19 -8.71 -12.29
N LEU A 4 8.20 -9.58 -12.11
CA LEU A 4 7.59 -10.43 -13.13
C LEU A 4 6.97 -9.65 -14.30
N HIS A 5 6.24 -8.58 -13.98
CA HIS A 5 5.59 -7.74 -14.97
C HIS A 5 6.61 -7.06 -15.89
N GLN A 6 7.76 -6.62 -15.35
CA GLN A 6 8.86 -6.07 -16.14
C GLN A 6 9.45 -7.11 -17.09
N VAL A 7 9.58 -8.37 -16.68
CA VAL A 7 10.06 -9.44 -17.55
C VAL A 7 9.11 -9.68 -18.72
N LEU A 8 7.81 -9.74 -18.48
CA LEU A 8 6.81 -9.99 -19.53
C LEU A 8 6.71 -8.81 -20.50
N MET A 9 6.63 -7.58 -19.99
CA MET A 9 6.58 -6.37 -20.82
C MET A 9 7.89 -6.12 -21.55
N TRP A 10 9.01 -6.46 -20.91
CA TRP A 10 10.27 -6.56 -21.61
C TRP A 10 10.10 -7.62 -22.69
N ALA A 11 9.98 -8.92 -22.44
CA ALA A 11 9.85 -9.99 -23.45
C ALA A 11 8.88 -9.71 -24.62
N LEU A 12 7.72 -9.08 -24.39
CA LEU A 12 6.66 -8.94 -25.41
C LEU A 12 6.62 -7.56 -26.10
N ALA A 13 7.06 -6.49 -25.42
CA ALA A 13 6.64 -5.12 -25.77
C ALA A 13 7.77 -4.06 -25.73
N ASP A 14 9.02 -4.47 -25.95
CA ASP A 14 10.23 -3.62 -25.92
C ASP A 14 10.30 -2.58 -24.78
N CYS A 15 9.89 -2.99 -23.57
CA CYS A 15 9.95 -2.15 -22.37
C CYS A 15 11.29 -2.25 -21.62
N ASP A 16 11.37 -1.64 -20.44
CA ASP A 16 12.58 -1.60 -19.60
C ASP A 16 13.08 -3.01 -19.21
N ASN A 17 14.40 -3.22 -19.31
CA ASN A 17 15.04 -4.48 -18.94
C ASN A 17 15.00 -4.69 -17.40
N PRO A 18 14.52 -5.84 -16.89
CA PRO A 18 14.54 -6.14 -15.46
C PRO A 18 15.98 -6.29 -14.92
N GLN A 19 16.23 -5.79 -13.71
CA GLN A 19 17.58 -5.85 -13.09
C GLN A 19 18.00 -7.23 -12.58
N TRP A 20 17.05 -8.14 -12.41
CA TRP A 20 17.21 -9.41 -11.70
C TRP A 20 17.09 -10.62 -12.63
N PHE A 21 16.84 -10.40 -13.93
CA PHE A 21 16.61 -11.43 -14.93
C PHE A 21 17.16 -10.97 -16.29
N CYS A 22 17.80 -11.87 -17.04
CA CYS A 22 18.35 -11.53 -18.36
C CYS A 22 18.05 -12.66 -19.36
N LEU A 23 17.12 -12.41 -20.27
CA LEU A 23 16.88 -13.19 -21.49
C LEU A 23 17.79 -12.73 -22.64
N ARG A 24 18.58 -13.63 -23.19
CA ARG A 24 19.34 -13.36 -24.43
C ARG A 24 18.49 -13.74 -25.63
N HIS A 25 18.75 -13.11 -26.77
CA HIS A 25 18.08 -13.44 -28.05
C HIS A 25 16.54 -13.35 -28.02
N ARG A 26 16.01 -12.39 -27.26
CA ARG A 26 14.58 -12.12 -27.13
C ARG A 26 13.77 -12.08 -28.45
N PRO A 27 14.27 -11.55 -29.60
CA PRO A 27 13.51 -11.55 -30.85
C PRO A 27 13.09 -12.94 -31.34
N LEU A 28 13.65 -14.02 -30.78
CA LEU A 28 13.29 -15.39 -31.09
C LEU A 28 12.01 -15.86 -30.37
N LEU A 29 11.53 -15.15 -29.35
CA LEU A 29 10.33 -15.57 -28.62
C LEU A 29 9.06 -15.37 -29.44
N ASN A 30 8.23 -16.41 -29.48
CA ASN A 30 6.95 -16.41 -30.20
C ASN A 30 5.75 -16.09 -29.29
N GLY A 31 5.92 -16.10 -27.97
CA GLY A 31 4.87 -15.76 -27.02
C GLY A 31 5.25 -16.01 -25.56
N ALA A 32 4.30 -15.76 -24.65
CA ALA A 32 4.44 -16.02 -23.23
C ALA A 32 3.19 -16.69 -22.62
N LEU A 33 3.41 -17.66 -21.74
CA LEU A 33 2.39 -18.32 -20.93
C LEU A 33 2.66 -18.07 -19.44
N VAL A 34 1.69 -17.50 -18.73
CA VAL A 34 1.73 -17.28 -17.29
C VAL A 34 0.73 -18.22 -16.61
N VAL A 35 1.24 -19.16 -15.81
CA VAL A 35 0.43 -20.11 -15.06
C VAL A 35 0.43 -19.71 -13.58
N VAL A 36 -0.72 -19.27 -13.08
CA VAL A 36 -0.89 -18.90 -11.67
C VAL A 36 -1.32 -20.13 -10.87
N VAL A 37 -0.52 -20.53 -9.89
CA VAL A 37 -0.81 -21.67 -8.99
C VAL A 37 -0.91 -21.16 -7.55
N PRO A 38 -2.12 -20.81 -7.07
CA PRO A 38 -2.37 -20.49 -5.67
C PRO A 38 -1.78 -21.53 -4.71
N GLY A 39 -1.08 -21.09 -3.67
CA GLY A 39 -0.58 -21.99 -2.62
C GLY A 39 0.76 -22.69 -2.91
N LEU A 40 1.32 -22.55 -4.12
CA LEU A 40 2.59 -23.18 -4.47
C LEU A 40 3.76 -22.61 -3.63
N THR A 41 4.35 -23.44 -2.77
CA THR A 41 5.50 -23.05 -1.93
C THR A 41 6.83 -23.48 -2.56
N THR A 42 7.96 -23.00 -2.03
CA THR A 42 9.29 -23.50 -2.41
C THR A 42 9.44 -25.01 -2.23
N HIS A 43 8.84 -25.55 -1.16
CA HIS A 43 8.83 -26.98 -0.88
C HIS A 43 8.00 -27.75 -1.92
N SER A 44 6.75 -27.36 -2.16
CA SER A 44 5.89 -28.01 -3.18
C SER A 44 6.48 -27.87 -4.59
N ALA A 45 7.08 -26.72 -4.90
CA ALA A 45 7.79 -26.52 -6.17
C ALA A 45 8.96 -27.50 -6.33
N SER A 46 9.66 -27.86 -5.25
CA SER A 46 10.72 -28.87 -5.29
C SER A 46 10.19 -30.31 -5.45
N VAL A 47 8.91 -30.58 -5.23
CA VAL A 47 8.30 -31.90 -5.44
C VAL A 47 7.80 -32.05 -6.89
N LEU A 48 7.17 -31.00 -7.44
CA LEU A 48 6.82 -30.90 -8.87
C LEU A 48 8.05 -30.93 -9.80
N SER A 49 9.23 -30.71 -9.23
CA SER A 49 10.45 -30.40 -9.95
C SER A 49 11.15 -31.58 -10.65
N GLY A 50 10.65 -32.81 -10.55
CA GLY A 50 11.28 -33.95 -11.24
C GLY A 50 11.37 -33.82 -12.76
N HIS A 51 10.45 -33.08 -13.39
CA HIS A 51 10.44 -32.84 -14.85
C HIS A 51 10.64 -31.36 -15.21
N LEU A 52 10.25 -30.44 -14.33
CA LEU A 52 10.54 -29.01 -14.50
C LEU A 52 12.04 -28.70 -14.30
N GLN A 53 12.82 -29.48 -13.53
CA GLN A 53 14.27 -29.25 -13.35
C GLN A 53 15.12 -29.44 -14.60
N SER A 54 14.71 -30.28 -15.54
CA SER A 54 15.50 -30.51 -16.77
C SER A 54 15.37 -29.36 -17.77
N ALA A 55 14.28 -28.59 -17.69
CA ALA A 55 13.97 -27.45 -18.58
C ALA A 55 14.13 -26.08 -17.90
N CYS A 56 13.71 -25.94 -16.63
CA CYS A 56 13.72 -24.67 -15.90
C CYS A 56 15.06 -24.44 -15.19
N ARG A 57 15.80 -23.40 -15.60
CA ARG A 57 16.96 -22.92 -14.84
C ARG A 57 16.50 -21.94 -13.76
N LEU A 58 16.39 -22.47 -12.53
CA LEU A 58 16.26 -21.79 -11.22
C LEU A 58 14.83 -21.55 -10.70
N PRO A 59 14.47 -22.06 -9.50
CA PRO A 59 13.39 -21.47 -8.73
C PRO A 59 13.85 -20.10 -8.20
N LEU A 60 13.20 -19.04 -8.68
CA LEU A 60 13.41 -17.70 -8.14
C LEU A 60 12.48 -17.53 -6.94
N SER A 61 13.07 -17.42 -5.75
CA SER A 61 12.34 -16.94 -4.58
C SER A 61 11.96 -15.48 -4.83
N LEU A 62 10.66 -15.18 -4.82
CA LEU A 62 10.17 -13.81 -4.90
C LEU A 62 10.00 -13.32 -3.44
N PRO A 63 10.91 -12.48 -2.91
CA PRO A 63 10.80 -12.06 -1.52
C PRO A 63 9.53 -11.23 -1.34
N ALA A 64 8.84 -11.42 -0.21
CA ALA A 64 7.59 -10.75 0.12
C ALA A 64 7.68 -9.20 0.05
N SER A 65 8.90 -8.64 0.14
CA SER A 65 9.20 -7.22 -0.01
C SER A 65 9.16 -6.70 -1.45
N SER A 66 9.18 -7.59 -2.46
CA SER A 66 9.11 -7.23 -3.89
C SER A 66 7.69 -6.89 -4.34
N PHE A 67 6.69 -7.38 -3.61
CA PHE A 67 5.28 -7.10 -3.86
C PHE A 67 4.82 -5.94 -2.99
N SER A 68 4.31 -4.89 -3.61
CA SER A 68 3.86 -3.66 -2.93
C SER A 68 2.57 -3.93 -2.14
N ALA A 69 2.61 -4.55 -0.95
CA ALA A 69 1.40 -4.80 -0.14
C ALA A 69 0.19 -5.38 -0.92
N THR A 70 0.45 -6.04 -2.05
CA THR A 70 -0.47 -6.63 -3.02
C THR A 70 -0.01 -8.03 -3.34
N CYS A 71 -0.92 -8.92 -3.68
CA CYS A 71 -0.58 -10.27 -4.14
C CYS A 71 0.15 -10.25 -5.50
N VAL A 72 0.74 -11.38 -5.88
CA VAL A 72 1.43 -11.57 -7.17
C VAL A 72 0.49 -11.32 -8.36
N LEU A 73 -0.76 -11.76 -8.27
CA LEU A 73 -1.75 -11.57 -9.33
C LEU A 73 -2.05 -10.09 -9.61
N GLU A 74 -2.36 -9.30 -8.59
CA GLU A 74 -2.61 -7.86 -8.73
C GLU A 74 -1.36 -7.13 -9.25
N SER A 75 -0.19 -7.65 -8.90
CA SER A 75 1.11 -7.17 -9.36
C SER A 75 1.41 -7.55 -10.82
N ILE A 76 0.80 -8.62 -11.37
CA ILE A 76 0.84 -8.98 -12.80
C ILE A 76 -0.15 -8.12 -13.58
N ILE A 77 -1.37 -8.00 -13.05
CA ILE A 77 -2.49 -7.31 -13.70
C ILE A 77 -2.16 -5.83 -13.88
N THR A 78 -1.60 -5.16 -12.87
CA THR A 78 -1.41 -3.71 -12.93
C THR A 78 -0.08 -3.30 -13.60
N CYS A 79 -0.16 -2.65 -14.76
CA CYS A 79 1.02 -2.17 -15.49
C CYS A 79 1.46 -0.78 -15.02
N GLN A 80 2.78 -0.58 -14.91
CA GLN A 80 3.40 0.74 -14.77
C GLN A 80 4.32 1.00 -15.97
N ILE A 81 3.75 1.25 -17.14
CA ILE A 81 4.55 1.82 -18.23
C ILE A 81 4.84 3.27 -17.84
N ALA A 82 6.12 3.62 -17.74
CA ALA A 82 6.51 5.02 -17.72
C ALA A 82 6.04 5.63 -19.06
N THR A 83 4.94 6.39 -19.05
CA THR A 83 4.76 7.40 -20.11
C THR A 83 6.02 8.25 -20.08
N SER A 84 6.58 8.57 -21.25
CA SER A 84 7.81 9.35 -21.33
C SER A 84 7.74 10.52 -20.33
N LYS A 85 8.81 10.76 -19.55
CA LYS A 85 8.85 11.87 -18.57
C LYS A 85 8.39 13.20 -19.18
N ALA A 86 8.55 13.36 -20.49
CA ALA A 86 8.07 14.46 -21.31
C ALA A 86 6.53 14.55 -21.44
N GLN A 87 5.82 13.44 -21.71
CA GLN A 87 4.35 13.42 -21.84
C GLN A 87 3.64 13.67 -20.50
N ALA A 88 4.09 13.02 -19.42
CA ALA A 88 3.52 13.26 -18.09
C ALA A 88 3.70 14.72 -17.64
N ARG A 89 4.83 15.35 -17.99
CA ARG A 89 5.11 16.77 -17.75
C ARG A 89 4.25 17.68 -18.63
N LYS A 90 4.03 17.32 -19.90
CA LYS A 90 3.15 18.06 -20.83
C LYS A 90 1.70 18.04 -20.37
N GLN A 91 1.16 16.89 -19.98
CA GLN A 91 -0.21 16.74 -19.48
C GLN A 91 -0.44 17.54 -18.18
N ARG A 92 0.55 17.52 -17.25
CA ARG A 92 0.55 18.33 -16.02
C ARG A 92 0.62 19.83 -16.30
N LYS A 93 1.43 20.26 -17.28
CA LYS A 93 1.53 21.67 -17.68
C LYS A 93 0.23 22.18 -18.31
N LEU A 94 -0.46 21.34 -19.08
CA LEU A 94 -1.76 21.65 -19.69
C LEU A 94 -2.90 21.72 -18.65
N ALA A 95 -2.89 20.86 -17.63
CA ALA A 95 -3.90 20.89 -16.56
C ALA A 95 -3.67 22.01 -15.52
N ALA A 96 -2.43 22.42 -15.28
CA ALA A 96 -2.08 23.47 -14.31
C ALA A 96 -2.26 24.90 -14.84
N ALA A 97 -2.59 25.09 -16.12
CA ALA A 97 -2.56 26.40 -16.77
C ALA A 97 -3.84 27.25 -16.64
N SER A 98 -4.88 26.83 -15.90
CA SER A 98 -6.18 27.52 -15.97
C SER A 98 -6.94 27.81 -14.66
N ALA A 99 -6.38 27.61 -13.47
CA ALA A 99 -7.06 27.95 -12.22
C ALA A 99 -6.10 28.55 -11.16
N PRO A 100 -6.52 29.56 -10.37
CA PRO A 100 -5.77 30.02 -9.21
C PRO A 100 -5.51 28.87 -8.24
N LEU A 101 -4.31 28.78 -7.66
CA LEU A 101 -4.03 27.82 -6.60
C LEU A 101 -4.92 28.16 -5.39
N PRO A 102 -5.59 27.17 -4.80
CA PRO A 102 -6.49 27.43 -3.69
C PRO A 102 -5.70 27.76 -2.40
N SER A 103 -6.33 28.52 -1.49
CA SER A 103 -5.74 28.89 -0.20
C SER A 103 -5.51 27.66 0.70
N ALA A 104 -4.63 27.78 1.70
CA ALA A 104 -4.34 26.67 2.62
C ALA A 104 -5.61 26.11 3.30
N SER A 105 -6.61 26.96 3.56
CA SER A 105 -7.90 26.60 4.14
C SER A 105 -8.75 25.65 3.27
N SER A 106 -8.46 25.51 1.97
CA SER A 106 -9.16 24.54 1.11
C SER A 106 -8.71 23.09 1.32
N TYR A 107 -7.57 22.89 2.01
CA TYR A 107 -6.98 21.57 2.24
C TYR A 107 -7.35 20.98 3.61
N ARG A 108 -8.20 21.67 4.37
CA ARG A 108 -8.71 21.19 5.64
C ARG A 108 -9.64 20.00 5.42
N LEU A 109 -9.65 19.09 6.39
CA LEU A 109 -10.61 18.00 6.43
C LEU A 109 -12.03 18.57 6.55
N THR A 110 -12.98 17.99 5.81
CA THR A 110 -14.41 18.28 6.03
C THR A 110 -14.90 17.64 7.32
N GLN A 111 -16.10 18.01 7.77
CA GLN A 111 -16.70 17.41 8.96
C GLN A 111 -16.91 15.90 8.78
N GLU A 112 -17.31 15.45 7.59
CA GLU A 112 -17.45 14.03 7.26
C GLU A 112 -16.10 13.30 7.29
N GLU A 113 -15.04 13.94 6.78
CA GLU A 113 -13.69 13.37 6.80
C GLU A 113 -13.11 13.30 8.22
N LEU A 114 -13.36 14.30 9.06
CA LEU A 114 -13.00 14.27 10.48
C LEU A 114 -13.68 13.09 11.18
N ILE A 115 -14.98 12.88 10.95
CA ILE A 115 -15.73 11.73 11.49
C ILE A 115 -15.16 10.41 10.95
N ALA A 116 -14.94 10.31 9.63
CA ALA A 116 -14.45 9.09 8.98
C ALA A 116 -13.03 8.71 9.39
N ASN A 117 -12.22 9.68 9.83
CA ASN A 117 -10.87 9.47 10.37
C ASN A 117 -10.83 9.53 11.90
N GLU A 118 -11.99 9.41 12.55
CA GLU A 118 -12.14 9.25 14.00
C GLU A 118 -11.60 10.42 14.84
N TYR A 119 -11.53 11.63 14.30
CA TYR A 119 -11.07 12.81 15.05
C TYR A 119 -11.95 13.08 16.28
N PRO A 120 -11.38 13.65 17.36
CA PRO A 120 -12.18 14.09 18.51
C PRO A 120 -13.30 15.06 18.08
N LEU A 121 -14.54 14.69 18.41
CA LEU A 121 -15.73 15.45 18.04
C LEU A 121 -16.19 16.33 19.21
N PRO A 122 -17.07 17.31 18.96
CA PRO A 122 -17.66 18.14 20.02
C PRO A 122 -18.26 17.36 21.20
N THR A 123 -18.71 16.12 20.97
CA THR A 123 -19.22 15.24 22.02
C THR A 123 -18.16 14.89 23.08
N CYS A 124 -16.87 14.87 22.73
CA CYS A 124 -15.80 14.63 23.70
C CYS A 124 -15.72 15.74 24.78
N LEU A 125 -16.28 16.92 24.53
CA LEU A 125 -16.29 18.03 25.50
C LEU A 125 -17.19 17.77 26.72
N THR A 126 -18.03 16.73 26.68
CA THR A 126 -18.80 16.31 27.87
C THR A 126 -17.96 15.58 28.90
N ASP A 127 -16.79 15.08 28.50
CA ASP A 127 -15.87 14.33 29.35
C ASP A 127 -14.88 15.28 30.04
N ASP A 128 -14.54 14.98 31.28
CA ASP A 128 -13.65 15.82 32.08
C ASP A 128 -12.24 15.91 31.47
N GLY A 129 -11.73 17.14 31.44
CA GLY A 129 -10.39 17.43 30.99
C GLY A 129 -10.22 17.54 29.47
N TRP A 130 -11.29 17.59 28.67
CA TRP A 130 -11.20 18.03 27.28
C TRP A 130 -11.27 19.55 27.14
N ARG A 131 -10.67 20.09 26.08
CA ARG A 131 -10.72 21.53 25.74
C ARG A 131 -11.07 21.72 24.27
N ARG A 132 -11.86 22.75 23.98
CA ARG A 132 -12.09 23.21 22.62
C ARG A 132 -11.00 24.19 22.22
N ALA A 133 -10.43 24.01 21.03
CA ALA A 133 -9.50 24.95 20.45
C ALA A 133 -10.15 26.33 20.20
N PRO A 134 -9.40 27.45 20.28
CA PRO A 134 -9.91 28.76 19.91
C PRO A 134 -10.46 28.78 18.48
N PRO A 135 -11.51 29.57 18.19
CA PRO A 135 -12.03 29.70 16.84
C PRO A 135 -11.01 30.41 15.94
N VAL A 136 -10.99 30.03 14.66
CA VAL A 136 -10.20 30.73 13.64
C VAL A 136 -11.06 31.85 13.04
N ALA A 137 -10.65 33.10 13.25
CA ALA A 137 -11.46 34.28 12.96
C ALA A 137 -11.57 34.54 11.44
N ASP A 138 -10.46 34.39 10.71
CA ASP A 138 -10.43 34.45 9.25
C ASP A 138 -9.57 33.32 8.69
N LEU A 139 -10.22 32.39 7.99
CA LEU A 139 -9.59 31.24 7.35
C LEU A 139 -8.71 31.61 6.15
N ALA A 140 -8.86 32.80 5.58
CA ALA A 140 -8.02 33.26 4.47
C ALA A 140 -6.63 33.73 4.96
N SER A 141 -6.55 34.30 6.16
CA SER A 141 -5.30 34.77 6.78
C SER A 141 -4.76 33.84 7.87
N ALA A 142 -5.44 32.71 8.13
CA ALA A 142 -5.05 31.75 9.16
C ALA A 142 -3.64 31.21 8.93
N ARG A 143 -2.85 31.16 10.00
CA ARG A 143 -1.50 30.60 9.94
C ARG A 143 -1.53 29.08 10.08
N LEU A 144 -0.49 28.43 9.55
CA LEU A 144 -0.32 26.99 9.67
C LEU A 144 0.63 26.67 10.83
N LEU A 145 0.20 25.79 11.72
CA LEU A 145 1.04 25.22 12.77
C LEU A 145 1.06 23.70 12.63
N ALA A 146 2.23 23.11 12.43
CA ALA A 146 2.40 21.67 12.46
C ALA A 146 2.64 21.19 13.89
N VAL A 147 1.91 20.14 14.28
CA VAL A 147 1.98 19.53 15.60
C VAL A 147 2.34 18.06 15.44
N ASP A 148 3.22 17.58 16.30
CA ASP A 148 3.54 16.17 16.45
C ASP A 148 3.84 15.85 17.91
N CYS A 149 3.31 14.73 18.38
CA CYS A 149 3.44 14.26 19.75
C CYS A 149 4.19 12.92 19.80
N GLU A 150 4.99 12.75 20.85
CA GLU A 150 5.41 11.42 21.28
C GLU A 150 4.54 10.95 22.44
N MET A 151 4.24 9.65 22.49
CA MET A 151 3.38 9.05 23.51
C MET A 151 3.99 7.78 24.13
N CYS A 152 3.64 7.54 25.38
CA CYS A 152 3.88 6.28 26.06
C CYS A 152 2.57 5.50 26.28
N THR A 153 2.69 4.21 26.57
CA THR A 153 1.57 3.36 26.94
C THR A 153 1.41 3.33 28.47
N THR A 154 0.20 3.64 28.94
CA THR A 154 -0.22 3.54 30.34
C THR A 154 -1.42 2.58 30.47
N ALA A 155 -1.88 2.32 31.69
CA ALA A 155 -3.11 1.55 31.92
C ALA A 155 -4.37 2.21 31.32
N ASN A 156 -4.31 3.52 31.04
CA ASN A 156 -5.41 4.30 30.47
C ASN A 156 -5.29 4.50 28.95
N GLY A 157 -4.31 3.85 28.31
CA GLY A 157 -4.04 3.97 26.88
C GLY A 157 -2.78 4.78 26.57
N LEU A 158 -2.77 5.46 25.42
CA LEU A 158 -1.64 6.31 25.02
C LEU A 158 -1.72 7.67 25.73
N GLU A 159 -0.65 8.06 26.41
CA GLU A 159 -0.51 9.37 27.07
C GLU A 159 0.67 10.15 26.51
N LEU A 160 0.52 11.48 26.47
CA LEU A 160 1.50 12.42 25.94
C LEU A 160 2.79 12.43 26.76
N THR A 161 3.93 12.33 26.08
CA THR A 161 5.26 12.45 26.70
C THR A 161 6.12 13.56 26.08
N ARG A 162 5.80 14.01 24.87
CA ARG A 162 6.45 15.16 24.22
C ARG A 162 5.51 15.83 23.24
N LEU A 163 5.55 17.15 23.17
CA LEU A 163 4.80 17.96 22.20
C LEU A 163 5.76 18.90 21.47
N SER A 164 5.76 18.83 20.14
CA SER A 164 6.47 19.77 19.26
C SER A 164 5.48 20.56 18.39
N VAL A 165 5.72 21.86 18.24
CA VAL A 165 4.94 22.79 17.42
C VAL A 165 5.87 23.58 16.51
N VAL A 166 5.55 23.61 15.22
CA VAL A 166 6.40 24.19 14.17
C VAL A 166 5.55 25.10 13.29
N ASP A 167 6.06 26.27 12.91
CA ASP A 167 5.36 27.18 11.99
C ASP A 167 5.60 26.85 10.51
N ALA A 168 4.98 27.62 9.62
CA ALA A 168 5.10 27.46 8.17
C ALA A 168 6.54 27.67 7.64
N ASP A 169 7.38 28.41 8.37
CA ASP A 169 8.79 28.66 8.04
C ASP A 169 9.72 27.58 8.59
N LEU A 170 9.15 26.49 9.13
CA LEU A 170 9.85 25.36 9.75
C LEU A 170 10.60 25.72 11.03
N VAL A 171 10.22 26.83 11.68
CA VAL A 171 10.74 27.25 12.98
C VAL A 171 9.98 26.53 14.09
N VAL A 172 10.71 25.97 15.05
CA VAL A 172 10.12 25.32 16.23
C VAL A 172 9.66 26.42 17.18
N LEU A 173 8.34 26.55 17.36
CA LEU A 173 7.74 27.53 18.27
C LEU A 173 7.63 26.99 19.70
N TYR A 174 7.47 25.68 19.83
CA TYR A 174 7.34 25.01 21.12
C TYR A 174 7.84 23.56 21.01
N ASP A 175 8.63 23.11 21.98
CA ASP A 175 9.08 21.72 22.12
C ASP A 175 9.22 21.47 23.62
N THR A 176 8.38 20.60 24.18
CA THR A 176 8.41 20.27 25.60
C THR A 176 8.23 18.79 25.82
N LEU A 177 8.92 18.26 26.83
CA LEU A 177 8.55 16.98 27.44
C LEU A 177 7.35 17.20 28.36
N VAL A 178 6.55 16.16 28.52
CA VAL A 178 5.35 16.13 29.36
C VAL A 178 5.41 14.90 30.25
N ARG A 179 5.09 15.08 31.53
CA ARG A 179 4.98 13.98 32.48
C ARG A 179 3.57 13.35 32.35
N PRO A 180 3.46 12.06 32.00
CA PRO A 180 2.18 11.36 32.01
C PRO A 180 1.57 11.35 33.41
N ALA A 181 0.24 11.43 33.48
CA ALA A 181 -0.48 11.46 34.75
C ALA A 181 -0.54 10.05 35.37
N SER A 182 -0.61 9.02 34.52
CA SER A 182 -0.65 7.63 34.94
C SER A 182 0.75 7.00 34.95
N PRO A 183 0.99 5.98 35.77
CA PRO A 183 2.22 5.18 35.69
C PRO A 183 2.42 4.59 34.29
N ILE A 184 3.64 4.75 33.77
CA ILE A 184 4.02 4.27 32.44
C ILE A 184 4.24 2.75 32.49
N VAL A 185 3.58 2.04 31.57
CA VAL A 185 3.76 0.59 31.35
C VAL A 185 4.83 0.33 30.30
N ASP A 186 4.82 1.10 29.21
CA ASP A 186 5.84 1.07 28.16
C ASP A 186 6.11 2.48 27.65
N TYR A 187 7.38 2.89 27.62
CA TYR A 187 7.81 4.19 27.12
C TYR A 187 7.73 4.31 25.59
N ASN A 188 7.51 3.18 24.88
CA ASN A 188 7.53 3.08 23.43
C ASN A 188 8.85 3.59 22.81
N THR A 189 9.97 3.50 23.53
CA THR A 189 11.26 4.15 23.21
C THR A 189 11.74 3.92 21.78
N ARG A 190 11.47 2.73 21.22
CA ARG A 190 11.79 2.41 19.82
C ARG A 190 11.14 3.38 18.84
N TYR A 191 9.91 3.79 19.12
CA TYR A 191 9.16 4.72 18.30
C TYR A 191 9.34 6.13 18.82
N SER A 192 9.20 6.38 20.12
CA SER A 192 9.14 7.72 20.69
C SER A 192 10.49 8.38 20.98
N GLY A 193 11.56 7.58 21.12
CA GLY A 193 12.85 8.05 21.64
C GLY A 193 12.83 8.42 23.12
N ILE A 194 11.69 8.26 23.80
CA ILE A 194 11.51 8.62 25.20
C ILE A 194 12.04 7.50 26.10
N THR A 195 12.83 7.86 27.11
CA THR A 195 13.35 6.94 28.13
C THR A 195 12.90 7.37 29.52
N ALA A 196 13.01 6.47 30.49
CA ALA A 196 12.71 6.76 31.90
C ALA A 196 13.58 7.90 32.43
N GLU A 197 14.87 7.89 32.11
CA GLU A 197 15.84 8.90 32.54
C GLU A 197 15.52 10.28 31.95
N LEU A 198 14.97 10.32 30.74
CA LEU A 198 14.56 11.55 30.09
C LEU A 198 13.32 12.18 30.75
N LEU A 199 12.38 11.36 31.22
CA LEU A 199 11.14 11.82 31.85
C LEU A 199 11.24 12.05 33.36
N GLU A 200 12.17 11.42 34.07
CA GLU A 200 12.32 11.55 35.52
C GLU A 200 12.35 13.00 36.04
N PRO A 201 13.11 13.94 35.42
CA PRO A 201 13.13 15.33 35.91
C PRO A 201 11.93 16.16 35.45
N VAL A 202 11.08 15.66 34.56
CA VAL A 202 10.03 16.44 33.89
C VAL A 202 8.85 16.66 34.85
N GLN A 203 8.47 17.92 35.04
CA GLN A 203 7.30 18.29 35.85
C GLN A 203 6.15 18.89 35.03
N THR A 204 6.40 19.25 33.77
CA THR A 204 5.38 19.83 32.89
C THR A 204 4.24 18.86 32.71
N THR A 205 3.03 19.31 33.02
CA THR A 205 1.81 18.51 32.95
C THR A 205 1.16 18.59 31.56
N LEU A 206 0.26 17.65 31.27
CA LEU A 206 -0.60 17.70 30.08
C LEU A 206 -1.36 19.03 29.99
N GLU A 207 -1.88 19.52 31.13
CA GLU A 207 -2.67 20.75 31.18
C GLU A 207 -1.84 21.97 30.77
N GLU A 208 -0.65 22.12 31.33
CA GLU A 208 0.26 23.22 30.99
C GLU A 208 0.69 23.18 29.51
N ALA A 209 1.05 21.98 29.01
CA ALA A 209 1.45 21.83 27.61
C ALA A 209 0.30 22.12 26.65
N ARG A 210 -0.91 21.64 26.97
CA ARG A 210 -2.13 21.92 26.20
C ARG A 210 -2.48 23.39 26.21
N ASP A 211 -2.49 24.03 27.38
CA ASP A 211 -2.88 25.43 27.50
C ASP A 211 -1.90 26.34 26.76
N ARG A 212 -0.61 25.97 26.73
CA ARG A 212 0.39 26.63 25.90
C ARG A 212 0.10 26.48 24.40
N LEU A 213 -0.28 25.29 23.94
CA LEU A 213 -0.67 25.07 22.55
C LEU A 213 -1.94 25.86 22.19
N LEU A 214 -2.97 25.85 23.05
CA LEU A 214 -4.20 26.62 22.84
C LEU A 214 -3.92 28.13 22.75
N ALA A 215 -3.02 28.65 23.58
CA ALA A 215 -2.60 30.05 23.52
C ALA A 215 -1.91 30.38 22.18
N LEU A 216 -1.02 29.51 21.69
CA LEU A 216 -0.38 29.67 20.38
C LEU A 216 -1.41 29.64 19.25
N MET A 217 -2.36 28.70 19.29
CA MET A 217 -3.43 28.60 18.29
C MET A 217 -4.31 29.85 18.26
N GLY A 218 -4.65 30.41 19.43
CA GLY A 218 -5.46 31.62 19.55
C GLY A 218 -4.73 32.86 19.06
N ALA A 219 -3.45 33.02 19.41
CA ALA A 219 -2.63 34.16 18.98
C ALA A 219 -2.41 34.18 17.46
N GLU A 220 -2.24 33.01 16.85
CA GLU A 220 -1.92 32.87 15.42
C GLU A 220 -3.15 32.63 14.54
N SER A 221 -4.35 32.50 15.13
CA SER A 221 -5.58 32.06 14.45
C SER A 221 -5.32 30.84 13.56
N ALA A 222 -4.81 29.77 14.19
CA ALA A 222 -4.10 28.71 13.47
C ALA A 222 -4.99 27.57 12.94
N ILE A 223 -4.62 27.06 11.77
CA ILE A 223 -5.01 25.74 11.25
C ILE A 223 -3.91 24.75 11.63
N LEU A 224 -4.28 23.64 12.26
CA LEU A 224 -3.31 22.61 12.64
C LEU A 224 -2.98 21.68 11.47
N CYS A 225 -1.71 21.36 11.34
CA CYS A 225 -1.18 20.40 10.37
C CYS A 225 -0.58 19.21 11.11
N GLY A 226 -0.79 17.99 10.63
CA GLY A 226 -0.28 16.78 11.28
C GLY A 226 -0.17 15.57 10.35
N HIS A 227 0.24 14.43 10.90
CA HIS A 227 0.21 13.15 10.21
C HIS A 227 -0.51 12.10 11.07
N SER A 228 -1.74 11.76 10.71
CA SER A 228 -2.65 11.01 11.59
C SER A 228 -2.92 11.78 12.90
N LEU A 229 -3.22 13.08 12.75
CA LEU A 229 -3.30 14.06 13.83
C LEU A 229 -4.42 13.75 14.84
N GLU A 230 -5.36 12.85 14.49
CA GLU A 230 -6.38 12.37 15.41
C GLU A 230 -5.77 11.76 16.68
N ASN A 231 -4.59 11.16 16.60
CA ASN A 231 -3.93 10.52 17.74
C ASN A 231 -3.35 11.58 18.69
N ASP A 232 -2.69 12.59 18.13
CA ASP A 232 -2.14 13.72 18.87
C ASP A 232 -3.23 14.50 19.60
N LEU A 233 -4.34 14.81 18.93
CA LEU A 233 -5.46 15.55 19.52
C LEU A 233 -6.16 14.76 20.63
N ARG A 234 -6.22 13.43 20.55
CA ARG A 234 -6.70 12.59 21.65
C ARG A 234 -5.76 12.59 22.84
N ALA A 235 -4.46 12.44 22.61
CA ALA A 235 -3.45 12.51 23.67
C ALA A 235 -3.45 13.89 24.36
N LEU A 236 -3.65 14.96 23.59
CA LEU A 236 -3.77 16.33 24.08
C LEU A 236 -5.15 16.65 24.69
N ARG A 237 -6.17 15.81 24.46
CA ARG A 237 -7.58 16.06 24.81
C ARG A 237 -8.09 17.41 24.25
N ILE A 238 -7.83 17.68 22.98
CA ILE A 238 -8.26 18.88 22.27
C ILE A 238 -9.27 18.52 21.18
N VAL A 239 -10.36 19.28 21.09
CA VAL A 239 -11.27 19.27 19.93
C VAL A 239 -10.94 20.48 19.04
N HIS A 240 -10.59 20.23 17.78
CA HIS A 240 -10.26 21.27 16.81
C HIS A 240 -10.85 20.97 15.43
N ASP A 241 -11.58 21.93 14.88
CA ASP A 241 -12.37 21.76 13.65
C ASP A 241 -11.56 22.09 12.37
N HIS A 242 -10.31 22.54 12.49
CA HIS A 242 -9.52 23.05 11.37
C HIS A 242 -8.17 22.33 11.25
N CYS A 243 -8.23 21.09 10.76
CA CYS A 243 -7.06 20.23 10.62
C CYS A 243 -6.71 19.96 9.15
N ILE A 244 -5.42 19.98 8.82
CA ILE A 244 -4.84 19.47 7.57
C ILE A 244 -4.00 18.24 7.92
N ASP A 245 -4.43 17.05 7.49
CA ASP A 245 -3.74 15.81 7.81
C ASP A 245 -3.02 15.26 6.58
N THR A 246 -1.69 15.18 6.64
CA THR A 246 -0.87 14.66 5.55
C THR A 246 -1.15 13.19 5.21
N SER A 247 -1.64 12.40 6.17
CA SER A 247 -2.02 11.00 5.95
C SER A 247 -3.28 10.85 5.07
N VAL A 248 -4.16 11.85 5.08
CA VAL A 248 -5.37 11.95 4.25
C VAL A 248 -5.08 12.72 2.96
N LEU A 249 -4.30 13.81 3.07
CA LEU A 249 -3.89 14.69 1.97
C LEU A 249 -3.09 13.96 0.88
N TYR A 250 -2.41 12.88 1.26
CA TYR A 250 -1.67 11.97 0.40
C TYR A 250 -2.27 10.56 0.46
N PRO A 251 -3.43 10.31 -0.17
CA PRO A 251 -4.13 9.06 0.00
C PRO A 251 -3.45 7.93 -0.77
N THR A 252 -3.56 6.70 -0.25
CA THR A 252 -3.00 5.49 -0.89
C THR A 252 -3.80 5.02 -2.11
N GLY A 253 -5.02 5.55 -2.29
CA GLY A 253 -6.00 5.05 -3.26
C GLY A 253 -6.72 3.78 -2.81
N ARG A 254 -6.53 3.33 -1.56
CA ARG A 254 -7.23 2.19 -0.96
C ARG A 254 -8.01 2.62 0.29
N PRO A 255 -9.28 2.21 0.45
CA PRO A 255 -10.05 2.49 1.66
C PRO A 255 -9.32 2.00 2.91
N GLY A 256 -9.34 2.81 3.98
CA GLY A 256 -8.81 2.44 5.29
C GLY A 256 -7.28 2.31 5.40
N ARG A 257 -6.51 2.71 4.36
CA ARG A 257 -5.03 2.67 4.42
C ARG A 257 -4.41 4.05 4.23
N LYS A 258 -3.59 4.45 5.20
CA LYS A 258 -2.78 5.66 5.19
C LYS A 258 -1.31 5.33 4.83
N HIS A 259 -0.63 6.23 4.11
CA HIS A 259 0.83 6.14 3.94
C HIS A 259 1.52 6.58 5.24
N SER A 260 2.67 6.00 5.58
CA SER A 260 3.46 6.50 6.72
C SER A 260 4.19 7.80 6.37
N LEU A 261 4.46 8.65 7.37
CA LEU A 261 5.21 9.88 7.20
C LEU A 261 6.59 9.62 6.58
N ARG A 262 7.30 8.59 7.04
CA ARG A 262 8.57 8.13 6.45
C ARG A 262 8.48 7.83 4.96
N TYR A 263 7.40 7.18 4.52
CA TYR A 263 7.17 6.93 3.09
C TYR A 263 6.99 8.25 2.33
N LEU A 264 6.15 9.16 2.85
CA LEU A 264 5.86 10.44 2.22
C LEU A 264 7.12 11.32 2.13
N ALA A 265 7.89 11.41 3.21
CA ALA A 265 9.16 12.14 3.27
C ALA A 265 10.14 11.63 2.20
N ARG A 266 10.36 10.32 2.14
CA ARG A 266 11.25 9.72 1.15
C ARG A 266 10.75 9.92 -0.27
N ARG A 267 9.44 9.82 -0.49
CA ARG A 267 8.82 9.86 -1.83
C ARG A 267 8.75 11.26 -2.42
N TYR A 268 8.45 12.27 -1.60
CA TYR A 268 8.11 13.62 -2.05
C TYR A 268 9.13 14.68 -1.65
N LEU A 269 9.86 14.49 -0.55
CA LEU A 269 10.90 15.41 -0.09
C LEU A 269 12.32 14.87 -0.37
N SER A 270 12.45 13.60 -0.77
CA SER A 270 13.74 12.90 -0.92
C SER A 270 14.56 12.86 0.38
N THR A 271 13.89 12.92 1.52
CA THR A 271 14.50 12.90 2.86
C THR A 271 14.24 11.56 3.53
N THR A 272 15.25 11.03 4.20
CA THR A 272 15.08 9.87 5.09
C THR A 272 14.91 10.38 6.51
N ILE A 273 13.83 9.98 7.16
CA ILE A 273 13.51 10.27 8.56
C ILE A 273 13.24 8.95 9.29
N GLN A 274 13.26 8.97 10.63
CA GLN A 274 12.96 7.80 11.46
C GLN A 274 13.93 6.61 11.17
N ASP A 275 15.21 6.91 10.88
CA ASP A 275 16.31 5.95 10.87
C ASP A 275 16.81 5.73 12.30
N GLY A 276 15.94 5.20 13.15
CA GLY A 276 16.13 5.11 14.60
C GLY A 276 14.81 5.34 15.34
N CYS A 277 14.87 5.97 16.51
CA CYS A 277 13.68 6.52 17.17
C CYS A 277 13.16 7.76 16.42
N HIS A 278 11.90 8.13 16.66
CA HIS A 278 11.31 9.34 16.12
C HIS A 278 11.82 10.57 16.88
N ASP A 279 11.69 11.73 16.24
CA ASP A 279 11.88 13.04 16.86
C ASP A 279 10.74 13.93 16.38
N SER A 280 9.80 14.22 17.29
CA SER A 280 8.62 15.02 16.97
C SER A 280 8.90 16.37 16.31
N ARG A 281 10.07 16.98 16.52
CA ARG A 281 10.44 18.21 15.79
C ARG A 281 10.71 17.94 14.32
N ILE A 282 11.38 16.83 14.00
CA ILE A 282 11.67 16.41 12.63
C ILE A 282 10.36 16.02 11.94
N ASP A 283 9.48 15.32 12.65
CA ASP A 283 8.23 14.83 12.10
C ASP A 283 7.23 15.99 11.88
N ALA A 284 7.12 16.94 12.80
CA ALA A 284 6.35 18.18 12.61
C ALA A 284 6.88 19.03 11.43
N LYS A 285 8.21 19.22 11.32
CA LYS A 285 8.83 19.93 10.18
C LYS A 285 8.56 19.21 8.86
N THR A 286 8.67 17.89 8.84
CA THR A 286 8.43 17.07 7.65
C THR A 286 6.98 17.19 7.21
N THR A 287 6.04 17.13 8.16
CA THR A 287 4.62 17.35 7.93
C THR A 287 4.36 18.73 7.33
N MET A 288 4.91 19.79 7.92
CA MET A 288 4.74 21.15 7.39
C MET A 288 5.32 21.30 5.97
N ALA A 289 6.48 20.69 5.71
CA ALA A 289 7.09 20.69 4.38
C ALA A 289 6.21 19.95 3.35
N LEU A 290 5.57 18.84 3.71
CA LEU A 290 4.61 18.14 2.85
C LEU A 290 3.36 18.98 2.57
N VAL A 291 2.78 19.60 3.60
CA VAL A 291 1.62 20.51 3.42
C VAL A 291 1.98 21.65 2.47
N SER A 292 3.11 22.32 2.71
CA SER A 292 3.60 23.41 1.86
C SER A 292 3.84 22.95 0.42
N LEU A 293 4.40 21.75 0.23
CA LEU A 293 4.62 21.15 -1.08
C LEU A 293 3.30 20.89 -1.81
N LYS A 294 2.27 20.38 -1.12
CA LYS A 294 0.95 20.14 -1.69
C LYS A 294 0.27 21.45 -2.10
N ILE A 295 0.33 22.47 -1.27
CA ILE A 295 -0.24 23.79 -1.56
C ILE A 295 0.44 24.40 -2.80
N ALA A 296 1.78 24.39 -2.84
CA ALA A 296 2.56 24.94 -3.94
C ALA A 296 2.30 24.24 -5.29
N ASN A 297 1.96 22.94 -5.27
CA ASN A 297 1.71 22.15 -6.48
C ASN A 297 0.21 21.94 -6.80
N GLY A 298 -0.69 22.44 -5.95
CA GLY A 298 -2.14 22.36 -6.13
C GLY A 298 -2.80 21.06 -5.64
N PRO A 299 -4.14 21.02 -5.61
CA PRO A 299 -4.92 19.94 -4.98
C PRO A 299 -4.71 18.57 -5.63
N HIS A 300 -4.43 18.54 -6.93
CA HIS A 300 -4.18 17.30 -7.68
C HIS A 300 -2.77 16.72 -7.48
N PHE A 301 -1.85 17.47 -6.87
CA PHE A 301 -0.51 16.96 -6.60
C PHE A 301 -0.56 15.77 -5.64
N ALA A 302 0.14 14.68 -5.97
CA ALA A 302 0.25 13.50 -5.12
C ALA A 302 -1.08 12.84 -4.68
N LEU A 303 -2.22 13.23 -5.29
CA LEU A 303 -3.37 12.35 -5.31
C LEU A 303 -3.00 11.13 -6.15
N PRO A 304 -3.52 9.94 -5.82
CA PRO A 304 -3.71 8.91 -6.81
C PRO A 304 -4.46 9.60 -7.94
N SER A 305 -3.77 9.79 -9.07
CA SER A 305 -4.44 10.26 -10.27
C SER A 305 -5.67 9.36 -10.45
N ALA A 306 -6.77 9.88 -11.00
CA ALA A 306 -7.92 9.05 -11.38
C ALA A 306 -7.50 7.78 -12.17
N SER A 307 -6.26 7.75 -12.66
CA SER A 307 -5.51 6.59 -13.13
C SER A 307 -5.12 5.49 -12.13
N THR A 308 -5.57 5.41 -10.88
CA THR A 308 -5.59 4.09 -10.20
C THR A 308 -6.62 3.18 -10.88
N ALA A 309 -7.66 3.78 -11.48
CA ALA A 309 -8.57 3.12 -12.43
C ALA A 309 -8.03 3.08 -13.88
N GLN A 310 -6.84 3.62 -14.16
CA GLN A 310 -6.17 3.58 -15.48
C GLN A 310 -4.67 3.29 -15.36
N ARG A 311 -4.27 2.36 -14.49
CA ARG A 311 -3.06 1.59 -14.79
C ARG A 311 -3.51 0.57 -15.81
N PRO A 312 -3.01 0.60 -17.06
CA PRO A 312 -3.46 -0.36 -18.02
C PRO A 312 -3.20 -1.75 -17.47
N THR A 313 -4.10 -2.69 -17.71
CA THR A 313 -3.76 -4.08 -17.36
C THR A 313 -2.56 -4.53 -18.20
N ILE A 314 -1.84 -5.58 -17.80
CA ILE A 314 -0.85 -6.18 -18.71
C ILE A 314 -1.47 -6.55 -20.06
N MET A 315 -2.76 -6.91 -20.09
CA MET A 315 -3.51 -7.19 -21.31
C MET A 315 -3.71 -5.93 -22.16
N GLU A 316 -4.12 -4.82 -21.54
CA GLU A 316 -4.22 -3.53 -22.24
C GLU A 316 -2.86 -3.02 -22.72
N ALA A 317 -1.80 -3.26 -21.95
CA ALA A 317 -0.44 -2.91 -22.31
C ALA A 317 0.01 -3.69 -23.55
N VAL A 318 -0.12 -5.02 -23.54
CA VAL A 318 0.18 -5.91 -24.69
C VAL A 318 -0.65 -5.51 -25.91
N HIS A 319 -1.94 -5.19 -25.74
CA HIS A 319 -2.80 -4.73 -26.82
C HIS A 319 -2.32 -3.42 -27.48
N ARG A 320 -1.78 -2.47 -26.70
CA ARG A 320 -1.20 -1.22 -27.26
C ARG A 320 -0.02 -1.47 -28.19
N PHE A 321 0.68 -2.60 -28.06
CA PHE A 321 1.76 -3.00 -28.96
C PHE A 321 1.28 -3.90 -30.10
N ALA A 322 -0.03 -3.87 -30.41
CA ALA A 322 -0.67 -4.67 -31.46
C ALA A 322 -0.47 -6.19 -31.29
N ARG A 323 -0.36 -6.65 -30.03
CA ARG A 323 -0.24 -8.05 -29.65
C ARG A 323 -1.56 -8.58 -29.06
N ARG A 324 -1.76 -9.89 -29.14
CA ARG A 324 -2.98 -10.60 -28.70
C ARG A 324 -2.75 -11.26 -27.35
N SER A 325 -3.72 -11.13 -26.46
CA SER A 325 -3.65 -11.74 -25.13
C SER A 325 -4.96 -12.40 -24.72
N ALA A 326 -4.90 -13.49 -23.94
CA ALA A 326 -6.08 -14.17 -23.39
C ALA A 326 -5.95 -14.46 -21.89
N TRP A 327 -7.03 -14.27 -21.14
CA TRP A 327 -7.15 -14.72 -19.75
C TRP A 327 -8.13 -15.90 -19.65
N ILE A 328 -7.71 -17.01 -19.03
CA ILE A 328 -8.49 -18.23 -18.90
C ILE A 328 -8.68 -18.56 -17.42
N ASP A 329 -9.91 -18.41 -16.91
CA ASP A 329 -10.24 -18.58 -15.50
C ASP A 329 -11.74 -18.85 -15.29
N ASP A 330 -12.16 -19.04 -14.04
CA ASP A 330 -13.58 -19.18 -13.71
C ASP A 330 -14.37 -17.87 -13.92
N ALA A 331 -15.69 -18.01 -14.11
CA ALA A 331 -16.56 -16.87 -14.42
C ALA A 331 -16.63 -15.81 -13.30
N GLN A 332 -16.53 -16.21 -12.03
CA GLN A 332 -16.58 -15.26 -10.91
C GLN A 332 -15.29 -14.45 -10.85
N THR A 333 -14.14 -15.11 -11.03
CA THR A 333 -12.84 -14.45 -11.10
C THR A 333 -12.75 -13.51 -12.29
N LEU A 334 -13.17 -13.94 -13.49
CA LEU A 334 -13.16 -13.09 -14.68
C LEU A 334 -14.06 -11.85 -14.52
N ALA A 335 -15.25 -12.01 -13.94
CA ALA A 335 -16.15 -10.89 -13.65
C ALA A 335 -15.54 -9.88 -12.66
N ALA A 336 -14.77 -10.35 -11.68
CA ALA A 336 -14.04 -9.51 -10.74
C ALA A 336 -12.79 -8.84 -11.36
N LEU A 337 -12.22 -9.44 -12.41
CA LEU A 337 -10.95 -9.03 -13.03
C LEU A 337 -11.09 -8.08 -14.24
N SER A 338 -12.32 -7.65 -14.60
CA SER A 338 -12.68 -6.34 -15.17
C SER A 338 -13.52 -6.38 -16.48
N PRO A 339 -14.07 -5.22 -16.94
CA PRO A 339 -14.09 -4.82 -18.36
C PRO A 339 -12.70 -4.61 -19.04
N SER A 340 -11.58 -4.76 -18.33
CA SER A 340 -10.17 -4.55 -18.75
C SER A 340 -9.48 -5.82 -19.29
N ILE A 341 -10.24 -6.85 -19.65
CA ILE A 341 -9.73 -8.04 -20.34
C ILE A 341 -10.08 -7.93 -21.82
N VAL A 342 -9.05 -7.83 -22.68
CA VAL A 342 -9.21 -7.73 -24.14
C VAL A 342 -9.76 -9.03 -24.75
N SER A 343 -9.48 -10.18 -24.13
CA SER A 343 -10.07 -11.49 -24.47
C SER A 343 -10.06 -12.43 -23.26
N ALA A 344 -11.23 -12.93 -22.85
CA ALA A 344 -11.40 -13.85 -21.72
C ALA A 344 -12.05 -15.16 -22.18
N GLN A 345 -11.64 -16.29 -21.61
CA GLN A 345 -12.32 -17.59 -21.78
C GLN A 345 -12.69 -18.15 -20.42
N THR A 346 -13.97 -18.43 -20.21
CA THR A 346 -14.48 -19.05 -18.99
C THR A 346 -14.20 -20.55 -18.97
N ALA A 347 -13.67 -21.03 -17.85
CA ALA A 347 -13.50 -22.45 -17.56
C ALA A 347 -14.33 -22.86 -16.36
N SER A 348 -15.03 -23.99 -16.46
CA SER A 348 -15.96 -24.47 -15.41
C SER A 348 -15.30 -25.40 -14.39
N SER A 349 -14.10 -25.91 -14.69
CA SER A 349 -13.34 -26.83 -13.85
C SER A 349 -11.83 -26.67 -14.08
N PRO A 350 -10.97 -27.13 -13.15
CA PRO A 350 -9.52 -27.16 -13.36
C PRO A 350 -9.08 -27.88 -14.65
N GLY A 351 -9.70 -29.02 -14.96
CA GLY A 351 -9.43 -29.75 -16.20
C GLY A 351 -9.85 -28.96 -17.45
N ASP A 352 -10.91 -28.16 -17.34
CA ASP A 352 -11.32 -27.24 -18.40
C ASP A 352 -10.30 -26.10 -18.58
N VAL A 353 -9.69 -25.58 -17.51
CA VAL A 353 -8.63 -24.55 -17.63
C VAL A 353 -7.47 -25.10 -18.46
N VAL A 354 -6.99 -26.30 -18.16
CA VAL A 354 -5.89 -26.94 -18.91
C VAL A 354 -6.28 -27.17 -20.37
N ARG A 355 -7.50 -27.67 -20.62
CA ARG A 355 -8.01 -27.90 -21.99
C ARG A 355 -8.16 -26.62 -22.79
N CYS A 356 -8.78 -25.59 -22.22
CA CYS A 356 -8.96 -24.29 -22.87
C CYS A 356 -7.61 -23.62 -23.16
N THR A 357 -6.68 -23.68 -22.22
CA THR A 357 -5.32 -23.14 -22.39
C THR A 357 -4.56 -23.89 -23.48
N THR A 358 -4.63 -25.22 -23.50
CA THR A 358 -4.04 -26.07 -24.56
C THR A 358 -4.61 -25.73 -25.93
N SER A 359 -5.92 -25.54 -26.03
CA SER A 359 -6.59 -25.12 -27.27
C SER A 359 -6.12 -23.74 -27.73
N ALA A 360 -6.00 -22.78 -26.80
CA ALA A 360 -5.52 -21.43 -27.09
C ALA A 360 -4.05 -21.40 -27.56
N LEU A 361 -3.19 -22.24 -26.97
CA LEU A 361 -1.78 -22.39 -27.39
C LEU A 361 -1.64 -22.99 -28.79
N ARG A 362 -2.53 -23.92 -29.17
CA ARG A 362 -2.53 -24.62 -30.48
C ARG A 362 -3.37 -23.95 -31.56
N SER A 363 -3.95 -22.79 -31.25
CA SER A 363 -4.80 -22.04 -32.17
C SER A 363 -4.03 -21.67 -33.45
N GLN A 364 -4.70 -21.75 -34.60
CA GLN A 364 -4.15 -21.27 -35.89
C GLN A 364 -3.81 -19.77 -35.87
N SER A 365 -4.42 -19.02 -34.95
CA SER A 365 -4.05 -17.66 -34.62
C SER A 365 -3.63 -17.64 -33.14
N PRO A 366 -2.33 -17.80 -32.83
CA PRO A 366 -1.85 -17.90 -31.45
C PRO A 366 -1.90 -16.55 -30.73
N PHE A 367 -2.11 -16.60 -29.41
CA PHE A 367 -2.00 -15.42 -28.55
C PHE A 367 -0.52 -15.21 -28.17
N ASP A 368 -0.06 -13.96 -28.16
CA ASP A 368 1.28 -13.61 -27.70
C ASP A 368 1.41 -13.68 -26.16
N LEU A 369 0.30 -13.54 -25.43
CA LEU A 369 0.24 -13.71 -23.98
C LEU A 369 -0.99 -14.53 -23.55
N ILE A 370 -0.79 -15.61 -22.82
CA ILE A 370 -1.87 -16.36 -22.17
C ILE A 370 -1.65 -16.36 -20.66
N VAL A 371 -2.70 -16.02 -19.91
CA VAL A 371 -2.71 -16.11 -18.44
C VAL A 371 -3.78 -17.11 -18.03
N CYS A 372 -3.42 -18.12 -17.23
CA CYS A 372 -4.37 -19.10 -16.69
C CYS A 372 -4.12 -19.37 -15.21
N ARG A 373 -5.13 -19.85 -14.48
CA ARG A 373 -5.04 -20.16 -13.05
C ARG A 373 -5.40 -21.62 -12.74
N LEU A 374 -4.54 -22.33 -12.02
CA LEU A 374 -4.73 -23.73 -11.62
C LEU A 374 -5.03 -23.87 -10.12
N LYS A 375 -6.04 -23.16 -9.61
CA LYS A 375 -6.36 -23.07 -8.17
C LYS A 375 -6.71 -24.43 -7.55
N THR A 376 -7.66 -25.15 -8.13
CA THR A 376 -8.24 -26.37 -7.55
C THR A 376 -7.44 -27.65 -7.84
N LEU A 377 -6.45 -27.61 -8.75
CA LEU A 377 -5.52 -28.74 -8.98
C LEU A 377 -4.49 -28.86 -7.87
N PHE A 378 -4.15 -27.73 -7.22
CA PHE A 378 -3.31 -27.77 -6.02
C PHE A 378 -4.03 -28.45 -4.85
N ASP A 379 -5.33 -28.21 -4.71
CA ASP A 379 -6.15 -28.81 -3.65
C ASP A 379 -6.41 -30.31 -3.87
N SER A 380 -6.34 -30.81 -5.12
CA SER A 380 -6.54 -32.23 -5.44
C SER A 380 -5.29 -33.10 -5.29
N GLY A 381 -4.10 -32.48 -5.24
CA GLY A 381 -2.82 -33.12 -4.92
C GLY A 381 -1.72 -32.85 -5.96
N ASP A 382 -0.46 -33.02 -5.55
CA ASP A 382 0.72 -32.68 -6.36
C ASP A 382 0.76 -33.41 -7.72
N ALA A 383 0.20 -34.62 -7.82
CA ALA A 383 0.20 -35.43 -9.04
C ALA A 383 -0.70 -34.84 -10.17
N ASP A 384 -1.88 -34.34 -9.82
CA ASP A 384 -2.80 -33.74 -10.79
C ASP A 384 -2.25 -32.41 -11.30
N LEU A 385 -1.65 -31.62 -10.40
CA LEU A 385 -0.98 -30.37 -10.74
C LEU A 385 0.20 -30.63 -11.70
N ASP A 386 1.03 -31.63 -11.44
CA ASP A 386 2.14 -31.99 -12.33
C ASP A 386 1.65 -32.42 -13.71
N GLN A 387 0.62 -33.28 -13.77
CA GLN A 387 0.02 -33.70 -15.04
C GLN A 387 -0.55 -32.50 -15.83
N GLY A 388 -1.22 -31.57 -15.14
CA GLY A 388 -1.72 -30.34 -15.75
C GLY A 388 -0.61 -29.46 -16.32
N LEU A 389 0.47 -29.25 -15.57
CA LEU A 389 1.63 -28.47 -16.01
C LEU A 389 2.34 -29.13 -17.21
N GLN A 390 2.50 -30.45 -17.20
CA GLN A 390 3.08 -31.20 -18.32
C GLN A 390 2.26 -31.05 -19.60
N ALA A 391 0.93 -31.11 -19.49
CA ALA A 391 0.04 -30.92 -20.64
C ALA A 391 0.19 -29.51 -21.24
N LEU A 392 0.31 -28.48 -20.40
CA LEU A 392 0.51 -27.10 -20.85
C LEU A 392 1.88 -26.89 -21.50
N LEU A 393 2.96 -27.41 -20.90
CA LEU A 393 4.30 -27.32 -21.45
C LEU A 393 4.41 -28.04 -22.80
N GLY A 394 3.86 -29.25 -22.91
CA GLY A 394 3.83 -30.00 -24.17
C GLY A 394 2.90 -29.43 -25.24
N ALA A 395 2.01 -28.49 -24.87
CA ALA A 395 1.15 -27.78 -25.81
C ALA A 395 1.73 -26.44 -26.27
N ALA A 396 2.68 -25.87 -25.52
CA ALA A 396 3.29 -24.59 -25.85
C ALA A 396 4.14 -24.72 -27.13
N PRO A 397 4.00 -23.79 -28.10
CA PRO A 397 4.86 -23.75 -29.28
C PRO A 397 6.34 -23.55 -28.90
N PRO A 398 7.29 -23.90 -29.80
CA PRO A 398 8.70 -23.58 -29.60
C PRO A 398 8.93 -22.08 -29.41
N ASP A 399 9.94 -21.76 -28.60
CA ASP A 399 10.34 -20.41 -28.21
C ASP A 399 9.25 -19.66 -27.42
N THR A 400 8.44 -20.38 -26.66
CA THR A 400 7.45 -19.78 -25.74
C THR A 400 8.04 -19.62 -24.35
N LEU A 401 8.00 -18.39 -23.81
CA LEU A 401 8.36 -18.12 -22.42
C LEU A 401 7.26 -18.62 -21.49
N VAL A 402 7.51 -19.64 -20.67
CA VAL A 402 6.56 -20.15 -19.68
C VAL A 402 6.99 -19.72 -18.28
N MET A 403 6.08 -19.08 -17.55
CA MET A 403 6.28 -18.61 -16.18
C MET A 403 5.20 -19.21 -15.27
N VAL A 404 5.60 -20.10 -14.37
CA VAL A 404 4.71 -20.64 -13.32
C VAL A 404 4.91 -19.82 -12.06
N VAL A 405 3.85 -19.23 -11.54
CA VAL A 405 3.93 -18.24 -10.46
C VAL A 405 2.97 -18.55 -9.34
N SER A 406 3.43 -18.41 -8.10
CA SER A 406 2.61 -18.56 -6.90
C SER A 406 2.08 -17.23 -6.37
N GLY A 407 0.96 -17.28 -5.66
CA GLY A 407 0.37 -16.16 -4.92
C GLY A 407 -1.12 -15.98 -5.20
N ASP A 408 -1.93 -16.01 -4.13
CA ASP A 408 -3.38 -15.76 -4.20
C ASP A 408 -3.78 -14.77 -3.09
N PRO A 409 -4.35 -13.58 -3.42
CA PRO A 409 -4.89 -12.64 -2.43
C PRO A 409 -6.06 -13.21 -1.64
N GLN A 410 -6.68 -14.29 -2.12
CA GLN A 410 -7.79 -15.01 -1.50
C GLN A 410 -7.37 -16.42 -1.11
N CYS A 411 -6.14 -16.60 -0.61
CA CYS A 411 -5.74 -17.86 0.00
C CYS A 411 -6.85 -18.25 1.00
N ALA A 412 -7.45 -19.43 0.81
CA ALA A 412 -8.59 -19.89 1.61
C ALA A 412 -8.29 -19.80 3.11
N GLU A 413 -7.02 -20.00 3.48
CA GLU A 413 -6.55 -19.86 4.84
C GLU A 413 -6.58 -18.42 5.36
N VAL A 414 -6.16 -17.44 4.55
CA VAL A 414 -6.25 -16.01 4.92
C VAL A 414 -7.72 -15.59 5.05
N ALA A 415 -8.57 -15.99 4.10
CA ALA A 415 -10.01 -15.71 4.17
C ALA A 415 -10.66 -16.36 5.40
N ARG A 416 -10.31 -17.63 5.70
CA ARG A 416 -10.77 -18.36 6.89
C ARG A 416 -10.34 -17.67 8.18
N LEU A 417 -9.08 -17.27 8.29
CA LEU A 417 -8.54 -16.59 9.48
C LEU A 417 -9.13 -15.17 9.65
N GLN A 418 -9.34 -14.44 8.55
CA GLN A 418 -10.03 -13.15 8.56
C GLN A 418 -11.50 -13.29 8.97
N GLN A 419 -12.21 -14.28 8.45
CA GLN A 419 -13.58 -14.58 8.84
C GLN A 419 -13.65 -14.99 10.31
N ARG A 420 -12.74 -15.86 10.77
CA ARG A 420 -12.62 -16.24 12.19
C ARG A 420 -12.37 -15.02 13.07
N ARG A 421 -11.57 -14.05 12.63
CA ARG A 421 -11.34 -12.79 13.34
C ARG A 421 -12.64 -11.99 13.49
N VAL A 422 -13.42 -11.87 12.42
CA VAL A 422 -14.74 -11.22 12.44
C VAL A 422 -15.70 -11.96 13.38
N GLU A 423 -15.71 -13.28 13.36
CA GLU A 423 -16.53 -14.11 14.25
C GLU A 423 -16.11 -13.96 15.72
N CYS A 424 -14.82 -13.91 16.03
CA CYS A 424 -14.31 -13.64 17.38
C CYS A 424 -14.78 -12.27 17.89
N ILE A 425 -14.65 -11.23 17.06
CA ILE A 425 -15.12 -9.87 17.38
C ILE A 425 -16.63 -9.87 17.65
N ASN A 426 -17.43 -10.48 16.76
CA ASN A 426 -18.89 -10.50 16.88
C ASN A 426 -19.39 -11.36 18.05
N SER A 427 -18.64 -12.38 18.45
CA SER A 427 -19.00 -13.28 19.55
C SER A 427 -18.40 -12.88 20.91
N GLY A 428 -17.64 -11.78 20.98
CA GLY A 428 -16.96 -11.34 22.19
C GLY A 428 -15.84 -12.28 22.66
N ARG A 429 -15.38 -13.20 21.79
CA ARG A 429 -14.26 -14.10 22.10
C ARG A 429 -12.93 -13.35 21.88
N PRO A 430 -11.95 -13.52 22.78
CA PRO A 430 -10.66 -12.86 22.64
C PRO A 430 -9.92 -13.38 21.40
N TRP A 431 -9.38 -12.46 20.60
CA TRP A 431 -8.42 -12.74 19.53
C TRP A 431 -7.02 -12.77 20.16
N SER A 432 -6.38 -13.94 20.22
CA SER A 432 -5.11 -14.11 20.93
C SER A 432 -3.90 -13.64 20.11
N ASP A 433 -2.76 -13.39 20.78
CA ASP A 433 -1.48 -13.12 20.10
C ASP A 433 -1.07 -14.26 19.15
N ARG A 434 -1.47 -15.49 19.48
CA ARG A 434 -1.26 -16.66 18.62
C ARG A 434 -2.13 -16.62 17.36
N ASP A 435 -3.40 -16.23 17.48
CA ASP A 435 -4.29 -16.04 16.33
C ASP A 435 -3.77 -14.93 15.40
N ASP A 436 -3.23 -13.87 15.99
CA ASP A 436 -2.63 -12.77 15.24
C ASP A 436 -1.33 -13.20 14.54
N ALA A 437 -0.48 -13.97 15.23
CA ALA A 437 0.71 -14.58 14.63
C ALA A 437 0.34 -15.52 13.47
N ASP A 438 -0.66 -16.39 13.65
CA ASP A 438 -1.14 -17.31 12.60
C ASP A 438 -1.68 -16.56 11.38
N LEU A 439 -2.43 -15.46 11.58
CA LEU A 439 -2.92 -14.61 10.50
C LEU A 439 -1.77 -13.86 9.81
N ARG A 440 -0.81 -13.30 10.56
CA ARG A 440 0.39 -12.65 9.99
C ARG A 440 1.20 -13.64 9.17
N ASP A 441 1.40 -14.85 9.67
CA ASP A 441 2.14 -15.90 8.98
C ASP A 441 1.39 -16.38 7.74
N ALA A 442 0.07 -16.55 7.80
CA ALA A 442 -0.75 -16.88 6.63
C ALA A 442 -0.69 -15.78 5.56
N ILE A 443 -0.74 -14.51 5.97
CA ILE A 443 -0.55 -13.35 5.09
C ILE A 443 0.87 -13.32 4.52
N GLN A 444 1.88 -13.66 5.31
CA GLN A 444 3.27 -13.69 4.85
C GLN A 444 3.50 -14.84 3.87
N ARG A 445 2.92 -16.02 4.11
CA ARG A 445 2.91 -17.15 3.17
C ARG A 445 2.15 -16.84 1.88
N SER A 446 1.00 -16.16 1.94
CA SER A 446 0.28 -15.73 0.73
C SER A 446 1.03 -14.68 -0.08
N ARG A 447 2.01 -14.00 0.55
CA ARG A 447 2.94 -13.04 -0.08
C ARG A 447 4.27 -13.66 -0.52
N GLN A 448 4.60 -14.86 -0.06
CA GLN A 448 5.78 -15.61 -0.51
C GLN A 448 5.41 -16.34 -1.80
N GLY A 449 6.11 -16.02 -2.87
CA GLY A 449 5.89 -16.63 -4.18
C GLY A 449 7.13 -17.35 -4.69
N VAL A 450 6.91 -18.41 -5.45
CA VAL A 450 7.92 -19.01 -6.32
C VAL A 450 7.57 -18.61 -7.75
N ALA A 451 8.57 -18.18 -8.51
CA ALA A 451 8.50 -18.17 -9.97
C ALA A 451 9.42 -19.26 -10.53
N LEU A 452 8.86 -20.10 -11.39
CA LEU A 452 9.60 -21.00 -12.27
C LEU A 452 9.51 -20.44 -13.67
N VAL A 453 10.66 -20.35 -14.36
CA VAL A 453 10.74 -19.78 -15.70
C VAL A 453 11.44 -20.77 -16.62
N THR A 454 10.84 -21.05 -17.77
CA THR A 454 11.44 -21.87 -18.83
C THR A 454 11.08 -21.34 -20.20
N ILE A 455 11.83 -21.77 -21.20
CA ILE A 455 11.51 -21.59 -22.61
C ILE A 455 11.29 -22.98 -23.17
N VAL A 456 10.14 -23.20 -23.82
CA VAL A 456 9.79 -24.49 -24.45
C VAL A 456 10.37 -24.58 -25.85
#